data_AF-Q0CVS0-F1
#
_entry.id   AF-Q0CVS0-F1
#
_cell.length_a   1.000
_cell.length_b   1.000
_cell.length_c   1.000
_cell.angle_alpha   90.00
_cell.angle_beta   90.00
_cell.angle_gamma   90.00
#
_symmetry.space_group_name_H-M   'P 1'
#
loop_
_entity.id
_entity.type
_entity.pdbx_description
1 polymer ?
#
loop_
_entity_poly.entity_id
_entity_poly.type
_entity_poly.pdbx_seq_one_letter_code
_entity_poly.pdbx_strand_id
1 'polypeptide(L)'
;MRLIPRWLQCLWWRFSSPAYPVFPPPTPEELLAHPNVHRERLFKRVHRIPKGESEDTPLFSLYRLYEHLVLNDNVGLRNEIEYFWYAKWPVAAIPDPHDASASRYAVLSAIPALLVESFNRRIELGLPRKADAIISREELEQYQKEDRIFESVPEWTSKVARLEETLVIPHENSEVLESFADERASAQLAAKNILHWQPHIHFV
;
A
#
# COMPACT_ATOMS: atom_id res chain seq x y z
N MET A 1 -24.15 11.11 17.18
CA MET A 1 -23.38 10.05 16.50
C MET A 1 -23.28 8.86 17.46
N ARG A 2 -23.90 7.71 17.16
CA ARG A 2 -23.81 6.52 18.01
C ARG A 2 -22.57 5.72 17.61
N LEU A 3 -21.64 5.57 18.54
CA LEU A 3 -20.46 4.71 18.40
C LEU A 3 -20.93 3.24 18.32
N ILE A 4 -20.64 2.58 17.20
CA ILE A 4 -20.91 1.15 17.03
C ILE A 4 -19.83 0.39 17.83
N PRO A 5 -20.20 -0.53 18.74
CA PRO A 5 -19.27 -1.36 19.48
C PRO A 5 -18.32 -2.16 18.57
N ARG A 6 -17.05 -2.32 18.97
CA ARG A 6 -15.99 -3.01 18.20
C ARG A 6 -16.36 -4.43 17.75
N TRP A 7 -17.14 -5.17 18.53
CA TRP A 7 -17.62 -6.52 18.17
C TRP A 7 -18.71 -6.54 17.07
N LEU A 8 -19.43 -5.43 16.88
CA LEU A 8 -20.37 -5.27 15.77
C LEU A 8 -19.66 -4.91 14.45
N GLN A 9 -18.48 -4.26 14.50
CA GLN A 9 -17.67 -3.99 13.30
C GLN A 9 -17.21 -5.29 12.62
N CYS A 10 -16.80 -6.30 13.39
CA CYS A 10 -16.43 -7.62 12.89
C CYS A 10 -17.62 -8.37 12.22
N LEU A 11 -18.85 -8.14 12.71
CA LEU A 11 -20.06 -8.73 12.10
C LEU A 11 -20.44 -8.06 10.77
N TRP A 12 -20.30 -6.73 10.66
CA TRP A 12 -20.65 -5.99 9.43
C TRP A 12 -19.81 -6.40 8.23
N TRP A 13 -18.55 -6.79 8.44
CA TRP A 13 -17.68 -7.26 7.37
C TRP A 13 -18.16 -8.59 6.75
N ARG A 14 -18.75 -9.48 7.56
CA ARG A 14 -19.34 -10.76 7.09
C ARG A 14 -20.57 -10.58 6.20
N PHE A 15 -21.32 -9.49 6.37
CA PHE A 15 -22.52 -9.19 5.58
C PHE A 15 -22.29 -8.17 4.46
N SER A 16 -21.09 -7.60 4.38
CA SER A 16 -20.72 -6.64 3.35
C SER A 16 -20.44 -7.37 2.04
N SER A 17 -21.01 -6.88 0.93
CA SER A 17 -20.74 -7.43 -0.41
C SER A 17 -19.23 -7.49 -0.69
N PRO A 18 -18.70 -8.62 -1.19
CA PRO A 18 -17.28 -8.73 -1.52
C PRO A 18 -16.88 -7.85 -2.71
N ALA A 19 -17.86 -7.35 -3.47
CA ALA A 19 -17.61 -6.50 -4.64
C ALA A 19 -17.05 -5.10 -4.27
N TYR A 20 -17.30 -4.63 -3.05
CA TYR A 20 -16.84 -3.32 -2.56
C TYR A 20 -15.81 -3.50 -1.43
N PRO A 21 -14.79 -2.63 -1.35
CA PRO A 21 -13.90 -2.57 -0.20
C PRO A 21 -14.67 -2.06 1.02
N VAL A 22 -14.16 -2.45 2.20
CA VAL A 22 -14.62 -1.95 3.50
C VAL A 22 -13.43 -1.27 4.13
N PHE A 23 -13.58 0.00 4.49
CA PHE A 23 -12.51 0.78 5.13
C PHE A 23 -12.89 1.21 6.55
N PRO A 24 -11.92 1.17 7.49
CA PRO A 24 -10.58 0.59 7.32
C PRO A 24 -10.65 -0.94 7.14
N PRO A 25 -9.70 -1.55 6.41
CA PRO A 25 -9.62 -3.00 6.27
C PRO A 25 -9.24 -3.66 7.62
N PRO A 26 -9.40 -4.99 7.74
CA PRO A 26 -8.96 -5.75 8.92
C PRO A 26 -7.50 -5.46 9.30
N THR A 27 -7.16 -5.64 10.58
CA THR A 27 -5.78 -5.44 11.05
C THR A 27 -4.82 -6.48 10.44
N PRO A 28 -3.49 -6.28 10.49
CA PRO A 28 -2.57 -7.26 9.92
C PRO A 28 -2.75 -8.65 10.55
N GLU A 29 -2.99 -8.70 11.85
CA GLU A 29 -3.21 -9.93 12.59
C GLU A 29 -4.45 -10.67 12.10
N GLU A 30 -5.55 -9.94 11.84
CA GLU A 30 -6.78 -10.51 11.30
C GLU A 30 -6.58 -11.03 9.86
N LEU A 31 -5.89 -10.26 9.01
CA LEU A 31 -5.57 -10.67 7.64
C LEU A 31 -4.70 -11.93 7.62
N LEU A 32 -3.67 -11.98 8.47
CA LEU A 32 -2.71 -13.09 8.57
C LEU A 32 -3.28 -14.33 9.25
N ALA A 33 -4.29 -14.19 10.12
CA ALA A 33 -4.98 -15.33 10.72
C ALA A 33 -5.82 -16.11 9.69
N HIS A 34 -6.37 -15.43 8.68
CA HIS A 34 -7.27 -16.02 7.68
C HIS A 34 -6.97 -15.59 6.23
N PRO A 35 -5.72 -15.75 5.75
CA PRO A 35 -5.26 -15.08 4.54
C PRO A 35 -6.01 -15.53 3.29
N ASN A 36 -6.42 -16.80 3.21
CA ASN A 36 -7.18 -17.31 2.06
C ASN A 36 -8.58 -16.70 1.96
N VAL A 37 -9.25 -16.45 3.08
CA VAL A 37 -10.58 -15.81 3.11
C VAL A 37 -10.47 -14.38 2.60
N HIS A 38 -9.43 -13.66 3.04
CA HIS A 38 -9.19 -12.29 2.63
C HIS A 38 -8.73 -12.18 1.18
N ARG A 39 -7.86 -13.08 0.70
CA ARG A 39 -7.47 -13.16 -0.72
C ARG A 39 -8.66 -13.46 -1.62
N GLU A 40 -9.51 -14.42 -1.25
CA GLU A 40 -10.73 -14.71 -2.03
C GLU A 40 -11.66 -13.48 -2.10
N ARG A 41 -11.76 -12.72 -1.01
CA ARG A 41 -12.53 -11.47 -1.00
C ARG A 41 -11.90 -10.40 -1.90
N LEU A 42 -10.57 -10.22 -1.86
CA LEU A 42 -9.87 -9.29 -2.76
C LEU A 42 -10.08 -9.70 -4.22
N PHE A 43 -9.99 -10.99 -4.54
CA PHE A 43 -10.24 -11.50 -5.87
C PHE A 43 -11.66 -11.22 -6.38
N LYS A 44 -12.65 -11.24 -5.49
CA LYS A 44 -14.05 -10.91 -5.80
C LYS A 44 -14.36 -9.41 -5.82
N ARG A 45 -13.39 -8.55 -5.50
CA ARG A 45 -13.56 -7.09 -5.46
C ARG A 45 -13.65 -6.55 -6.89
N VAL A 46 -14.69 -5.77 -7.14
CA VAL A 46 -14.95 -5.15 -8.45
C VAL A 46 -14.72 -3.64 -8.39
N HIS A 47 -15.04 -3.02 -7.26
CA HIS A 47 -14.92 -1.58 -7.07
C HIS A 47 -13.67 -1.22 -6.27
N ARG A 48 -13.07 -0.07 -6.59
CA ARG A 48 -11.92 0.48 -5.84
C ARG A 48 -12.34 1.29 -4.61
N ILE A 49 -13.56 1.81 -4.64
CA ILE A 49 -14.11 2.73 -3.64
C ILE A 49 -15.18 2.05 -2.79
N PRO A 50 -15.35 2.44 -1.51
CA PRO A 50 -16.44 1.95 -0.68
C PRO A 50 -17.80 2.25 -1.29
N LYS A 51 -18.79 1.45 -0.91
CA LYS A 51 -20.16 1.67 -1.37
C LYS A 51 -20.67 3.03 -0.87
N GLY A 52 -21.11 3.87 -1.80
CA GLY A 52 -21.66 5.21 -1.50
C GLY A 52 -20.66 6.35 -1.75
N GLU A 53 -19.38 6.04 -1.96
CA GLU A 53 -18.40 7.03 -2.40
C GLU A 53 -18.49 7.25 -3.92
N SER A 54 -18.14 8.45 -4.38
CA SER A 54 -18.19 8.82 -5.80
C SER A 54 -16.83 8.86 -6.48
N GLU A 55 -15.76 9.07 -5.71
CA GLU A 55 -14.41 9.27 -6.24
C GLU A 55 -13.41 8.41 -5.47
N ASP A 56 -12.38 7.96 -6.19
CA ASP A 56 -11.25 7.28 -5.56
C ASP A 56 -10.24 8.30 -5.03
N THR A 57 -9.48 7.91 -4.02
CA THR A 57 -8.55 8.80 -3.32
C THR A 57 -7.22 8.11 -3.06
N PRO A 58 -6.12 8.87 -2.89
CA PRO A 58 -4.85 8.31 -2.47
C PRO A 58 -4.94 7.55 -1.13
N LEU A 59 -5.85 7.96 -0.24
CA LEU A 59 -6.09 7.28 1.04
C LEU A 59 -6.74 5.91 0.84
N PHE A 60 -7.74 5.80 -0.04
CA PHE A 60 -8.34 4.49 -0.37
C PHE A 60 -7.33 3.57 -1.05
N SER A 61 -6.52 4.10 -1.97
CA SER A 61 -5.42 3.35 -2.59
C SER A 61 -4.38 2.88 -1.57
N LEU A 62 -4.02 3.72 -0.60
CA LEU A 62 -3.13 3.34 0.50
C LEU A 62 -3.65 2.12 1.27
N TYR A 63 -4.96 2.07 1.57
CA TYR A 63 -5.57 0.91 2.23
C TYR A 63 -5.60 -0.34 1.33
N ARG A 64 -5.75 -0.20 0.02
CA ARG A 64 -5.67 -1.33 -0.92
C ARG A 64 -4.25 -1.87 -1.02
N LEU A 65 -3.24 -0.99 -1.13
CA LEU A 65 -1.82 -1.35 -1.08
C LEU A 65 -1.49 -2.12 0.20
N TYR A 66 -2.03 -1.67 1.33
CA TYR A 66 -1.91 -2.34 2.62
C TYR A 66 -2.44 -3.77 2.58
N GLU A 67 -3.65 -4.00 2.07
CA GLU A 67 -4.22 -5.35 2.00
C GLU A 67 -3.38 -6.27 1.11
N HIS A 68 -2.93 -5.79 -0.05
CA HIS A 68 -2.09 -6.57 -0.96
C HIS A 68 -0.72 -6.88 -0.34
N LEU A 69 -0.09 -5.90 0.34
CA LEU A 69 1.19 -6.08 1.00
C LEU A 69 1.11 -7.12 2.13
N VAL A 70 0.14 -6.98 3.04
CA VAL A 70 0.00 -7.90 4.18
C VAL A 70 -0.36 -9.31 3.74
N LEU A 71 -1.14 -9.46 2.66
CA LEU A 71 -1.48 -10.77 2.11
C LEU A 71 -0.43 -11.32 1.13
N ASN A 72 0.72 -10.65 0.97
CA ASN A 72 1.77 -11.00 0.01
C ASN A 72 1.22 -11.24 -1.41
N ASP A 73 0.24 -10.43 -1.83
CA ASP A 73 -0.32 -10.43 -3.18
C ASP A 73 0.50 -9.51 -4.08
N ASN A 74 1.62 -10.04 -4.57
CA ASN A 74 2.58 -9.30 -5.40
C ASN A 74 1.95 -8.72 -6.68
N VAL A 75 1.00 -9.44 -7.30
CA VAL A 75 0.35 -8.98 -8.53
C VAL A 75 -0.60 -7.81 -8.22
N GLY A 76 -1.45 -7.97 -7.20
CA GLY A 76 -2.34 -6.89 -6.76
C GLY A 76 -1.59 -5.65 -6.29
N LEU A 77 -0.49 -5.85 -5.53
CA LEU A 77 0.37 -4.76 -5.07
C LEU A 77 0.95 -3.95 -6.23
N ARG A 78 1.54 -4.62 -7.23
CA ARG A 78 2.11 -3.95 -8.41
C ARG A 78 1.06 -3.20 -9.22
N ASN A 79 -0.09 -3.82 -9.47
CA ASN A 79 -1.20 -3.19 -10.20
C ASN A 79 -1.72 -1.95 -9.48
N GLU A 80 -1.76 -1.97 -8.14
CA GLU A 80 -2.20 -0.83 -7.36
C GLU A 80 -1.14 0.28 -7.30
N ILE A 81 0.16 -0.06 -7.25
CA ILE A 81 1.26 0.92 -7.36
C ILE A 81 1.22 1.62 -8.72
N GLU A 82 1.03 0.85 -9.81
CA GLU A 82 0.91 1.39 -11.16
C GLU A 82 -0.35 2.26 -11.31
N TYR A 83 -1.48 1.83 -10.74
CA TYR A 83 -2.69 2.64 -10.69
C TYR A 83 -2.45 3.96 -9.95
N PHE A 84 -1.79 3.94 -8.78
CA PHE A 84 -1.44 5.15 -8.03
C PHE A 84 -0.55 6.07 -8.87
N TRP A 85 0.39 5.50 -9.63
CA TRP A 85 1.19 6.25 -10.59
C TRP A 85 0.28 6.97 -11.60
N TYR A 86 -0.57 6.27 -12.35
CA TYR A 86 -1.38 6.92 -13.38
C TYR A 86 -2.57 7.74 -12.88
N ALA A 87 -2.99 7.57 -11.62
CA ALA A 87 -3.90 8.49 -10.95
C ALA A 87 -3.28 9.87 -10.70
N LYS A 88 -1.95 10.01 -10.93
CA LYS A 88 -1.18 11.26 -10.82
C LYS A 88 -1.29 11.90 -9.42
N TRP A 89 -1.58 11.09 -8.40
CA TRP A 89 -1.53 11.53 -7.01
C TRP A 89 -0.06 11.69 -6.56
N PRO A 90 0.31 12.84 -5.97
CA PRO A 90 1.61 12.99 -5.32
C PRO A 90 1.67 12.13 -4.06
N VAL A 91 2.79 11.45 -3.83
CA VAL A 91 2.95 10.58 -2.64
C VAL A 91 2.92 11.43 -1.37
N ALA A 92 3.52 12.61 -1.39
CA ALA A 92 3.54 13.54 -0.25
C ALA A 92 2.15 14.05 0.17
N ALA A 93 1.16 13.96 -0.73
CA ALA A 93 -0.20 14.44 -0.50
C ALA A 93 -1.15 13.37 0.05
N ILE A 94 -0.67 12.15 0.32
CA ILE A 94 -1.48 11.09 0.95
C ILE A 94 -1.93 11.59 2.36
N PRO A 95 -3.24 11.72 2.62
CA PRO A 95 -3.75 12.18 3.91
C PRO A 95 -3.37 11.23 5.05
N ASP A 96 -3.20 11.76 6.26
CA ASP A 96 -3.01 10.95 7.45
C ASP A 96 -4.32 10.20 7.78
N PRO A 97 -4.33 8.85 7.82
CA PRO A 97 -5.52 8.09 8.17
C PRO A 97 -5.95 8.25 9.64
N HIS A 98 -5.05 8.70 10.54
CA HIS A 98 -5.25 8.67 11.99
C HIS A 98 -5.75 7.29 12.48
N ASP A 99 -5.12 6.22 11.98
CA ASP A 99 -5.63 4.87 12.13
C ASP A 99 -5.53 4.39 13.59
N ALA A 100 -6.64 3.88 14.13
CA ALA A 100 -6.75 3.45 15.52
C ALA A 100 -5.99 2.14 15.84
N SER A 101 -5.63 1.34 14.83
CA SER A 101 -4.80 0.13 15.01
C SER A 101 -3.33 0.50 14.82
N ALA A 102 -2.53 0.33 15.87
CA ALA A 102 -1.10 0.63 15.81
C ALA A 102 -0.38 -0.19 14.72
N SER A 103 -0.66 -1.50 14.61
CA SER A 103 -0.08 -2.38 13.60
C SER A 103 -0.48 -1.99 12.18
N ARG A 104 -1.76 -1.73 11.94
CA ARG A 104 -2.21 -1.23 10.63
C ARG A 104 -1.59 0.13 10.31
N TYR A 105 -1.55 1.05 11.27
CA TYR A 105 -0.98 2.38 11.06
C TYR A 105 0.51 2.33 10.75
N ALA A 106 1.26 1.45 11.41
CA ALA A 106 2.67 1.21 11.12
C ALA A 106 2.88 0.73 9.67
N VAL A 107 2.11 -0.26 9.20
CA VAL A 107 2.19 -0.74 7.81
C VAL A 107 1.82 0.38 6.83
N LEU A 108 0.70 1.09 7.06
CA LEU A 108 0.27 2.22 6.24
C LEU A 108 1.35 3.31 6.16
N SER A 109 2.05 3.59 7.25
CA SER A 109 3.12 4.60 7.30
C SER A 109 4.39 4.20 6.55
N ALA A 110 4.61 2.90 6.31
CA ALA A 110 5.77 2.41 5.57
C ALA A 110 5.55 2.38 4.05
N ILE A 111 4.30 2.20 3.60
CA ILE A 111 3.96 2.11 2.17
C ILE A 111 4.40 3.35 1.37
N PRO A 112 4.22 4.61 1.84
CA PRO A 112 4.70 5.78 1.10
C PRO A 112 6.21 5.75 0.81
N ALA A 113 7.02 5.17 1.69
CA ALA A 113 8.45 5.03 1.44
C ALA A 113 8.75 4.03 0.30
N LEU A 114 7.95 2.97 0.18
CA LEU A 114 8.00 2.02 -0.94
C LEU A 114 7.56 2.69 -2.26
N LEU A 115 6.51 3.52 -2.22
CA LEU A 115 6.06 4.29 -3.39
C LEU A 115 7.14 5.27 -3.85
N VAL A 116 7.75 6.02 -2.92
CA VAL A 116 8.84 6.95 -3.21
C VAL A 116 10.02 6.23 -3.87
N GLU A 117 10.46 5.09 -3.34
CA GLU A 117 11.53 4.30 -3.95
C GLU A 117 11.18 3.90 -5.40
N SER A 118 9.99 3.33 -5.59
CA SER A 118 9.54 2.90 -6.91
C SER A 118 9.45 4.05 -7.92
N PHE A 119 8.85 5.16 -7.50
CA PHE A 119 8.57 6.30 -8.36
C PHE A 119 9.83 7.10 -8.67
N ASN A 120 10.68 7.34 -7.67
CA ASN A 120 11.94 8.05 -7.89
C ASN A 120 12.87 7.26 -8.81
N ARG A 121 12.85 5.93 -8.75
CA ARG A 121 13.59 5.10 -9.71
C ARG A 121 13.15 5.33 -11.16
N ARG A 122 11.84 5.52 -11.42
CA ARG A 122 11.33 5.87 -12.76
C ARG A 122 11.73 7.28 -13.17
N ILE A 123 11.66 8.22 -12.23
CA ILE A 123 12.05 9.62 -12.45
C ILE A 123 13.55 9.73 -12.78
N GLU A 124 14.41 8.93 -12.14
CA GLU A 124 15.83 8.82 -12.48
C GLU A 124 16.06 8.41 -13.95
N LEU A 125 15.22 7.50 -14.46
CA LEU A 125 15.25 7.06 -15.87
C LEU A 125 14.69 8.11 -16.85
N GLY A 126 14.23 9.26 -16.33
CA GLY A 126 13.67 10.36 -17.12
C GLY A 126 12.18 10.22 -17.43
N LEU A 127 11.45 9.39 -16.67
CA LEU A 127 9.99 9.26 -16.77
C LEU A 127 9.30 10.07 -15.67
N PRO A 128 8.75 11.26 -15.96
CA PRO A 128 8.09 12.08 -14.97
C PRO A 128 6.67 11.57 -14.66
N ARG A 129 6.12 11.94 -13.51
CA ARG A 129 4.74 11.60 -13.08
C ARG A 129 3.66 12.01 -14.08
N LYS A 130 3.91 13.06 -14.87
CA LYS A 130 2.98 13.58 -15.88
C LYS A 130 2.89 12.69 -17.13
N ALA A 131 3.89 11.84 -17.36
CA ALA A 131 3.93 10.96 -18.53
C ALA A 131 2.75 9.99 -18.54
N ASP A 132 2.19 9.78 -19.72
CA ASP A 132 1.13 8.80 -19.93
C ASP A 132 1.72 7.38 -20.04
N ALA A 133 0.85 6.36 -20.02
CA ALA A 133 1.29 4.96 -20.01
C ALA A 133 1.98 4.54 -21.32
N ILE A 134 1.65 5.20 -22.42
CA ILE A 134 2.24 4.97 -23.73
C ILE A 134 2.84 6.29 -24.18
N ILE A 135 4.14 6.31 -24.39
CA ILE A 135 4.88 7.47 -24.88
C ILE A 135 5.70 7.07 -26.10
N SER A 136 5.84 8.01 -27.03
CA SER A 136 6.76 7.92 -28.15
C SER A 136 8.21 8.07 -27.68
N ARG A 137 9.14 7.72 -28.57
CA ARG A 137 10.57 7.92 -28.32
C ARG A 137 10.90 9.40 -28.21
N GLU A 138 10.28 10.23 -29.05
CA GLU A 138 10.45 11.67 -29.08
C GLU A 138 9.99 12.31 -27.76
N GLU A 139 8.87 11.86 -27.21
CA GLU A 139 8.39 12.30 -25.89
C GLU A 139 9.35 11.89 -24.77
N LEU A 140 9.87 10.67 -24.78
CA LEU A 140 10.86 10.22 -23.80
C LEU A 140 12.14 11.06 -23.86
N GLU A 141 12.66 11.33 -25.06
CA GLU A 141 13.83 12.18 -25.27
C GLU A 141 13.59 13.62 -24.81
N GLN A 142 12.35 14.10 -24.90
CA GLN A 142 11.96 15.41 -24.35
C GLN A 142 11.92 15.38 -22.82
N TYR A 143 11.27 14.39 -22.21
CA TYR A 143 11.20 14.27 -20.75
C TYR A 143 12.57 14.13 -20.09
N GLN A 144 13.52 13.43 -20.73
CA GLN A 144 14.88 13.29 -20.23
C GLN A 144 15.66 14.60 -20.15
N LYS A 145 15.23 15.65 -20.86
CA LYS A 145 15.84 16.99 -20.82
C LYS A 145 15.21 17.89 -19.76
N GLU A 146 14.06 17.51 -19.21
CA GLU A 146 13.37 18.28 -18.19
C GLU A 146 13.99 18.06 -16.81
N ASP A 147 13.74 19.01 -15.91
CA ASP A 147 14.13 18.86 -14.51
C ASP A 147 13.36 17.71 -13.84
N ARG A 148 14.09 16.89 -13.09
CA ARG A 148 13.52 15.76 -12.35
C ARG A 148 12.83 16.26 -11.08
N ILE A 149 11.52 16.04 -11.00
CA ILE A 149 10.72 16.29 -9.80
C ILE A 149 10.57 14.97 -9.06
N PHE A 150 11.30 14.83 -7.94
CA PHE A 150 11.26 13.63 -7.11
C PHE A 150 10.09 13.65 -6.13
N GLU A 151 9.55 12.47 -5.86
CA GLU A 151 8.55 12.24 -4.82
C GLU A 151 9.19 12.22 -3.44
N SER A 152 8.40 12.58 -2.44
CA SER A 152 8.75 12.51 -1.02
C SER A 152 7.62 11.88 -0.21
N VAL A 153 7.95 11.34 0.96
CA VAL A 153 6.93 10.77 1.86
C VAL A 153 6.08 11.88 2.50
N PRO A 154 4.82 11.61 2.87
CA PRO A 154 4.02 12.52 3.69
C PRO A 154 4.67 12.75 5.06
N GLU A 155 4.54 13.98 5.60
CA GLU A 155 5.11 14.35 6.89
C GLU A 155 4.64 13.44 8.05
N TRP A 156 3.36 13.04 8.03
CA TRP A 156 2.76 12.22 9.09
C TRP A 156 3.45 10.86 9.25
N THR A 157 3.99 10.28 8.17
CA THR A 157 4.65 8.96 8.21
C THR A 157 5.83 8.92 9.18
N SER A 158 6.55 10.03 9.32
CA SER A 158 7.68 10.17 10.25
C SER A 158 7.25 10.18 11.72
N LYS A 159 6.00 10.60 12.00
CA LYS A 159 5.43 10.73 13.35
C LYS A 159 4.86 9.41 13.87
N VAL A 160 4.59 8.46 12.98
CA VAL A 160 4.09 7.12 13.37
C VAL A 160 5.20 6.34 14.07
N ALA A 161 4.92 5.91 15.29
CA ALA A 161 5.87 5.13 16.08
C ALA A 161 6.17 3.77 15.42
N ARG A 162 7.35 3.23 15.73
CA ARG A 162 7.68 1.82 15.46
C ARG A 162 6.81 0.94 16.34
N LEU A 163 6.48 -0.27 15.88
CA LEU A 163 5.78 -1.25 16.70
C LEU A 163 6.67 -1.75 17.84
N GLU A 164 6.07 -1.92 19.02
CA GLU A 164 6.75 -2.52 20.19
C GLU A 164 7.09 -3.98 19.92
N GLU A 165 6.13 -4.73 19.37
CA GLU A 165 6.30 -6.11 18.93
C GLU A 165 6.53 -6.19 17.43
N THR A 166 7.39 -7.10 16.99
CA THR A 166 7.68 -7.27 15.56
C THR A 166 6.48 -7.87 14.86
N LEU A 167 5.93 -7.15 13.88
CA LEU A 167 4.95 -7.70 12.96
C LEU A 167 5.67 -8.50 11.89
N VAL A 168 5.41 -9.80 11.80
CA VAL A 168 5.99 -10.67 10.78
C VAL A 168 4.96 -10.92 9.69
N ILE A 169 5.30 -10.56 8.44
CA ILE A 169 4.47 -10.84 7.27
C ILE A 169 5.14 -11.97 6.48
N PRO A 170 4.54 -13.17 6.42
CA PRO A 170 5.09 -14.28 5.64
C PRO A 170 5.12 -13.96 4.14
N HIS A 171 6.12 -14.51 3.46
CA HIS A 171 6.20 -14.54 2.01
C HIS A 171 5.42 -15.76 1.45
N GLU A 172 5.60 -16.07 0.17
CA GLU A 172 5.00 -17.24 -0.48
C GLU A 172 5.31 -18.53 0.28
N ASN A 173 4.37 -19.49 0.25
CA ASN A 173 4.47 -20.76 0.98
C ASN A 173 4.68 -20.63 2.50
N SER A 174 4.31 -19.48 3.09
CA SER A 174 4.48 -19.17 4.52
C SER A 174 5.94 -19.07 4.96
N GLU A 175 6.86 -18.82 4.04
CA GLU A 175 8.27 -18.55 4.38
C GLU A 175 8.36 -17.25 5.19
N VAL A 176 9.15 -17.26 6.25
CA VAL A 176 9.36 -16.13 7.15
C VAL A 176 10.85 -15.85 7.24
N LEU A 177 11.24 -14.58 7.16
CA LEU A 177 12.62 -14.17 7.41
C LEU A 177 12.97 -14.38 8.88
N GLU A 178 14.19 -14.81 9.17
CA GLU A 178 14.64 -15.01 10.55
C GLU A 178 15.02 -13.69 11.25
N SER A 179 15.45 -12.68 10.49
CA SER A 179 15.89 -11.41 11.05
C SER A 179 15.84 -10.25 10.06
N PHE A 180 15.90 -9.03 10.57
CA PHE A 180 16.05 -7.80 9.78
C PHE A 180 17.42 -7.66 9.09
N ALA A 181 18.40 -8.51 9.43
CA ALA A 181 19.72 -8.49 8.81
C ALA A 181 19.78 -9.30 7.51
N ASP A 182 18.70 -10.02 7.17
CA ASP A 182 18.58 -10.71 5.89
C ASP A 182 18.61 -9.69 4.74
N GLU A 183 19.39 -9.96 3.69
CA GLU A 183 19.53 -9.06 2.53
C GLU A 183 18.21 -8.87 1.77
N ARG A 184 17.28 -9.82 1.92
CA ARG A 184 15.94 -9.77 1.32
C ARG A 184 14.99 -8.90 2.15
N ALA A 185 15.35 -8.49 3.36
CA ALA A 185 14.45 -7.73 4.23
C ALA A 185 14.22 -6.31 3.71
N SER A 186 12.96 -5.85 3.75
CA SER A 186 12.63 -4.48 3.35
C SER A 186 13.09 -3.45 4.39
N ALA A 187 13.94 -2.50 3.97
CA ALA A 187 14.41 -1.43 4.85
C ALA A 187 13.26 -0.51 5.31
N GLN A 188 12.29 -0.24 4.43
CA GLN A 188 11.14 0.62 4.71
C GLN A 188 10.21 -0.01 5.75
N LEU A 189 9.97 -1.32 5.65
CA LEU A 189 9.15 -2.06 6.63
C LEU A 189 9.92 -2.26 7.94
N ALA A 190 11.22 -2.56 7.87
CA ALA A 190 12.10 -2.65 9.03
C ALA A 190 12.14 -1.34 9.82
N ALA A 191 12.01 -0.18 9.16
CA ALA A 191 11.91 1.13 9.79
C ALA A 191 10.69 1.29 10.72
N LYS A 192 9.68 0.41 10.62
CA LYS A 192 8.49 0.37 11.47
C LYS A 192 8.37 -0.91 12.33
N ASN A 193 9.45 -1.70 12.41
CA ASN A 193 9.50 -2.99 13.10
C ASN A 193 8.58 -4.05 12.45
N ILE A 194 8.53 -4.06 11.12
CA ILE A 194 7.77 -5.03 10.32
C ILE A 194 8.76 -5.88 9.53
N LEU A 195 8.80 -7.19 9.81
CA LEU A 195 9.70 -8.13 9.15
C LEU A 195 9.00 -8.77 7.95
N HIS A 196 9.46 -8.41 6.76
CA HIS A 196 8.98 -8.92 5.49
C HIS A 196 10.06 -8.79 4.42
N TRP A 197 9.91 -9.56 3.35
CA TRP A 197 10.74 -9.44 2.16
C TRP A 197 10.56 -8.07 1.51
N GLN A 198 11.56 -7.60 0.78
CA GLN A 198 11.44 -6.44 -0.08
C GLN A 198 10.37 -6.76 -1.13
N PRO A 199 9.21 -6.08 -1.10
CA PRO A 199 8.17 -6.37 -2.05
C PRO A 199 8.60 -5.98 -3.47
N HIS A 200 8.04 -6.65 -4.46
CA HIS A 200 8.25 -6.30 -5.87
C HIS A 200 7.53 -4.99 -6.21
N ILE A 201 8.18 -3.85 -5.93
CA ILE A 201 7.58 -2.50 -6.07
C ILE A 201 7.80 -1.84 -7.42
N HIS A 202 8.74 -2.33 -8.22
CA HIS A 202 9.03 -1.79 -9.53
C HIS A 202 8.11 -2.38 -10.60
N PHE A 203 7.66 -1.53 -11.51
CA PHE A 203 6.87 -1.88 -12.68
C PHE A 203 7.49 -1.24 -13.92
N VAL A 204 7.24 -1.84 -15.08
CA VAL A 204 7.78 -1.43 -16.38
C VAL A 204 6.80 -0.45 -17.00
#